data_AF-A0A937YUN1-F1
#
_entry.id   AF-A0A937YUN1-F1
#
_cell.length_a   1.000
_cell.length_b   1.000
_cell.length_c   1.000
_cell.angle_alpha   90.00
_cell.angle_beta   90.00
_cell.angle_gamma   90.00
#
_symmetry.space_group_name_H-M   'P 1'
#
loop_
_entity.id
_entity.type
_entity.pdbx_description
1 polymer ?
#
loop_
_entity_poly.entity_id
_entity_poly.type
_entity_poly.pdbx_seq_one_letter_code
_entity_poly.pdbx_strand_id
1 'polypeptide(L)'
;MTNITPLDFDPNRRGRRLHLRGVPDDCAQRYHGIGSEFAAARTQAGLDIGSVATTLRIRKEHLAAIEEGCFNDLPAPAYALGFVRSYADYLGLDPAAAVEVFKQETSASRRRTPLVFPTAEPVERVPRGWLLGVSALLVAVVFGAWYYSERTGMALLDRVPLPPAEPGAQAAAAPAAPAANNSLAVVEVRPANAITAPPQAATPP
;
A
#
# COMPACT_ATOMS: atom_id res chain seq x y z
N MET A 1 -41.05 19.10 -79.33
CA MET A 1 -42.14 19.07 -78.33
C MET A 1 -41.81 17.99 -77.32
N THR A 2 -41.09 18.35 -76.25
CA THR A 2 -40.58 17.40 -75.26
C THR A 2 -41.50 17.42 -74.04
N ASN A 3 -42.19 16.31 -73.81
CA ASN A 3 -43.10 16.14 -72.68
C ASN A 3 -42.30 16.04 -71.38
N ILE A 4 -42.55 16.95 -70.46
CA ILE A 4 -41.97 16.99 -69.12
C ILE A 4 -42.96 16.27 -68.20
N THR A 5 -42.62 15.06 -67.76
CA THR A 5 -43.43 14.30 -66.79
C THR A 5 -43.36 14.99 -65.42
N PRO A 6 -44.49 15.30 -64.76
CA PRO A 6 -44.47 15.91 -63.45
C PRO A 6 -44.00 14.90 -62.40
N LEU A 7 -43.02 15.28 -61.59
CA LEU A 7 -42.59 14.51 -60.42
C LEU A 7 -43.63 14.69 -59.32
N ASP A 8 -44.43 13.64 -59.12
CA ASP A 8 -45.40 13.52 -58.03
C ASP A 8 -44.63 13.33 -56.70
N PHE A 9 -44.54 14.40 -55.91
CA PHE A 9 -43.86 14.42 -54.62
C PHE A 9 -44.82 13.91 -53.56
N ASP A 10 -44.82 12.58 -53.33
CA ASP A 10 -45.59 11.92 -52.28
C ASP A 10 -44.96 12.17 -50.89
N PRO A 11 -45.59 12.97 -50.01
CA PRO A 11 -45.06 13.31 -48.70
C PRO A 11 -45.19 12.17 -47.66
N ASN A 12 -45.81 11.04 -48.03
CA ASN A 12 -46.11 9.93 -47.12
C ASN A 12 -45.25 8.67 -47.35
N ARG A 13 -44.13 8.77 -48.08
CA ARG A 13 -43.09 7.73 -48.09
C ARG A 13 -42.23 7.75 -46.82
N ARG A 14 -42.88 7.73 -45.65
CA ARG A 14 -42.25 7.46 -44.35
C ARG A 14 -42.28 5.96 -44.10
N GLY A 15 -41.23 5.24 -44.48
CA GLY A 15 -41.14 3.83 -44.05
C GLY A 15 -40.19 2.91 -44.79
N ARG A 16 -39.57 3.32 -45.91
CA ARG A 16 -38.45 2.54 -46.44
C ARG A 16 -37.22 2.87 -45.62
N ARG A 17 -37.05 2.14 -44.51
CA ARG A 17 -35.77 1.95 -43.84
C ARG A 17 -34.78 1.54 -44.93
N LEU A 18 -33.97 2.49 -45.37
CA LEU A 18 -32.69 2.18 -45.98
C LEU A 18 -31.96 1.39 -44.89
N HIS A 19 -31.93 0.06 -45.05
CA HIS A 19 -30.91 -0.75 -44.40
C HIS A 19 -29.59 -0.23 -44.96
N LEU A 20 -29.07 0.83 -44.33
CA LEU A 20 -27.66 1.16 -44.39
C LEU A 20 -26.95 -0.09 -43.87
N ARG A 21 -26.62 -0.94 -44.84
CA ARG A 21 -25.55 -1.93 -44.78
C ARG A 21 -24.43 -1.27 -44.00
N GLY A 22 -24.10 -1.86 -42.85
CA GLY A 22 -23.31 -1.25 -41.80
C GLY A 22 -22.22 -0.36 -42.36
N VAL A 23 -22.28 0.92 -42.00
CA VAL A 23 -21.08 1.75 -41.96
C VAL A 23 -20.16 0.98 -41.01
N PRO A 24 -19.09 0.32 -41.49
CA PRO A 24 -18.10 -0.20 -40.56
C PRO A 24 -17.64 1.01 -39.74
N ASP A 25 -17.49 0.81 -38.44
CA ASP A 25 -17.18 1.85 -37.48
C ASP A 25 -15.95 2.68 -37.92
N ASP A 26 -16.18 3.79 -38.62
CA ASP A 26 -15.15 4.79 -38.97
C ASP A 26 -14.42 5.32 -37.71
N CYS A 27 -14.96 5.03 -36.53
CA CYS A 27 -14.37 5.30 -35.23
C CYS A 27 -13.22 4.35 -34.85
N ALA A 28 -13.19 3.10 -35.33
CA ALA A 28 -12.04 2.21 -35.14
C ALA A 28 -10.83 2.64 -35.99
N GLN A 29 -11.06 3.52 -36.98
CA GLN A 29 -10.11 3.84 -38.03
C GLN A 29 -9.38 5.19 -37.84
N ARG A 30 -9.49 5.84 -36.68
CA ARG A 30 -8.76 7.08 -36.37
C ARG A 30 -8.15 7.12 -34.97
N TYR A 31 -7.65 5.98 -34.49
CA TYR A 31 -6.64 6.04 -33.43
C TYR A 31 -5.35 6.58 -34.07
N HIS A 32 -4.97 7.80 -33.70
CA HIS A 32 -3.73 8.46 -34.12
C HIS A 32 -2.83 8.60 -32.89
N GLY A 33 -1.99 7.60 -32.69
CA GLY A 33 -1.11 7.50 -31.52
C GLY A 33 0.05 6.54 -31.77
N ILE A 34 0.81 6.26 -30.72
CA ILE A 34 2.01 5.41 -30.83
C ILE A 34 1.72 4.02 -31.41
N GLY A 35 0.56 3.43 -31.10
CA GLY A 35 0.18 2.14 -31.66
C GLY A 35 -0.09 2.18 -33.17
N SER A 36 -0.64 3.28 -33.68
CA SER A 36 -0.84 3.46 -35.13
C SER A 36 0.49 3.60 -35.88
N GLU A 37 1.50 4.19 -35.23
CA GLU A 37 2.87 4.26 -35.76
C GLU A 37 3.51 2.87 -35.80
N PHE A 38 3.34 2.05 -34.76
CA PHE A 38 3.78 0.66 -34.76
C PHE A 38 3.12 -0.17 -35.85
N ALA A 39 1.81 -0.03 -36.04
CA ALA A 39 1.07 -0.73 -37.09
C ALA A 39 1.58 -0.33 -38.48
N ALA A 40 1.85 0.96 -38.69
CA ALA A 40 2.40 1.48 -39.93
C ALA A 40 3.82 0.94 -40.19
N ALA A 41 4.72 1.03 -39.20
CA ALA A 41 6.09 0.53 -39.30
C ALA A 41 6.13 -0.98 -39.57
N ARG A 42 5.31 -1.77 -38.86
CA ARG A 42 5.18 -3.22 -39.06
C ARG A 42 4.73 -3.54 -40.49
N THR A 43 3.71 -2.84 -40.98
CA THR A 43 3.13 -3.08 -42.32
C THR A 43 4.09 -2.65 -43.42
N GLN A 44 4.81 -1.54 -43.24
CA GLN A 44 5.87 -1.10 -44.17
C GLN A 44 7.02 -2.10 -44.24
N ALA A 45 7.37 -2.74 -43.12
CA ALA A 45 8.35 -3.81 -43.07
C ALA A 45 7.83 -5.17 -43.57
N GLY A 46 6.55 -5.28 -43.95
CA GLY A 46 5.95 -6.54 -44.42
C GLY A 46 5.84 -7.62 -43.35
N LEU A 47 5.80 -7.23 -42.08
CA LEU A 47 5.83 -8.16 -40.95
C LEU A 47 4.41 -8.58 -40.54
N ASP A 48 4.19 -9.88 -40.38
CA ASP A 48 2.97 -10.41 -39.78
C ASP A 48 2.99 -10.25 -38.26
N ILE A 49 1.89 -9.74 -37.69
CA ILE A 49 1.77 -9.48 -36.25
C ILE A 49 1.91 -10.77 -35.42
N GLY A 50 1.49 -11.93 -35.94
CA GLY A 50 1.65 -13.22 -35.26
C GLY A 50 3.10 -13.70 -35.21
N SER A 51 3.85 -13.46 -36.29
CA SER A 51 5.29 -13.70 -36.33
C SER A 51 6.02 -12.83 -35.31
N VAL A 52 5.71 -11.52 -35.26
CA VAL A 52 6.30 -10.59 -34.28
C VAL A 52 5.95 -10.99 -32.84
N ALA A 53 4.69 -11.34 -32.58
CA ALA A 53 4.22 -11.83 -31.29
C ALA A 53 5.03 -13.04 -30.81
N THR A 54 5.30 -13.98 -31.72
CA THR A 54 6.11 -15.17 -31.42
C THR A 54 7.55 -14.81 -31.09
N THR A 55 8.18 -13.93 -31.88
CA THR A 55 9.56 -13.48 -31.66
C THR A 55 9.73 -12.74 -30.34
N LEU A 56 8.80 -11.82 -30.04
CA LEU A 56 8.83 -11.02 -28.81
C LEU A 56 8.32 -11.78 -27.58
N ARG A 57 7.74 -12.98 -27.76
CA ARG A 57 7.06 -13.75 -26.71
C ARG A 57 5.95 -12.93 -26.03
N ILE A 58 5.26 -12.12 -26.81
CA ILE A 58 4.11 -11.33 -26.38
C ILE A 58 2.89 -11.91 -27.08
N ARG A 59 1.78 -12.07 -26.36
CA ARG A 59 0.52 -12.54 -26.96
C ARG A 59 0.11 -11.62 -28.12
N LYS A 60 -0.33 -12.22 -29.24
CA LYS A 60 -0.80 -11.49 -30.42
C LYS A 60 -1.90 -10.49 -30.08
N GLU A 61 -2.81 -10.88 -29.19
CA GLU A 61 -3.92 -10.03 -28.76
C GLU A 61 -3.43 -8.73 -28.10
N HIS A 62 -2.33 -8.77 -27.34
CA HIS A 62 -1.79 -7.57 -26.70
C HIS A 62 -1.06 -6.65 -27.68
N LEU A 63 -0.35 -7.20 -28.67
CA LEU A 63 0.25 -6.37 -29.72
C LEU A 63 -0.82 -5.71 -30.60
N ALA A 64 -1.89 -6.45 -30.93
CA ALA A 64 -3.04 -5.89 -31.64
C ALA A 64 -3.71 -4.78 -30.83
N ALA A 65 -3.95 -5.00 -29.54
CA ALA A 65 -4.53 -3.99 -28.65
C ALA A 65 -3.64 -2.74 -28.53
N ILE A 66 -2.31 -2.88 -28.58
CA ILE A 66 -1.41 -1.72 -28.65
C ILE A 66 -1.61 -0.98 -29.98
N GLU A 67 -1.60 -1.68 -31.12
CA GLU A 67 -1.79 -1.08 -32.45
C GLU A 67 -3.14 -0.35 -32.60
N GLU A 68 -4.19 -0.89 -31.98
CA GLU A 68 -5.57 -0.36 -32.03
C GLU A 68 -5.83 0.73 -30.97
N GLY A 69 -4.91 0.95 -30.01
CA GLY A 69 -5.10 1.88 -28.90
C GLY A 69 -6.08 1.38 -27.83
N CYS A 70 -6.42 0.09 -27.84
CA CYS A 70 -7.29 -0.59 -26.88
C CYS A 70 -6.55 -0.90 -25.57
N PHE A 71 -6.10 0.14 -24.85
CA PHE A 71 -5.26 -0.02 -23.65
C PHE A 71 -5.92 -0.75 -22.48
N ASN A 72 -7.25 -0.87 -22.49
CA ASN A 72 -8.00 -1.61 -21.47
C ASN A 72 -7.83 -3.14 -21.57
N ASP A 73 -7.45 -3.65 -22.75
CA ASP A 73 -7.24 -5.08 -23.01
C ASP A 73 -5.79 -5.53 -22.73
N LEU A 74 -4.97 -4.60 -22.25
CA LEU A 74 -3.59 -4.88 -21.86
C LEU A 74 -3.51 -5.39 -20.42
N PRO A 75 -2.50 -6.20 -20.09
CA PRO A 75 -2.24 -6.62 -18.72
C PRO A 75 -1.75 -5.42 -17.87
N ALA A 76 -1.27 -5.70 -16.65
CA ALA A 76 -0.86 -4.64 -15.73
C ALA A 76 0.07 -3.60 -16.40
N PRO A 77 -0.06 -2.29 -16.10
CA PRO A 77 0.62 -1.22 -16.83
C PRO A 77 2.15 -1.37 -16.95
N ALA A 78 2.79 -1.99 -15.95
CA ALA A 78 4.23 -2.28 -16.00
C ALA A 78 4.60 -3.22 -17.17
N TYR A 79 3.77 -4.23 -17.46
CA TYR A 79 3.97 -5.13 -18.60
C TYR A 79 3.70 -4.41 -19.92
N ALA A 80 2.65 -3.61 -20.00
CA ALA A 80 2.33 -2.83 -21.20
C ALA A 80 3.50 -1.92 -21.61
N LEU A 81 4.14 -1.25 -20.65
CA LEU A 81 5.35 -0.43 -20.90
C LEU A 81 6.52 -1.28 -21.44
N GLY A 82 6.70 -2.48 -20.91
CA GLY A 82 7.70 -3.43 -21.41
C GLY A 82 7.41 -3.85 -22.85
N PHE A 83 6.15 -4.14 -23.17
CA PHE A 83 5.73 -4.52 -24.52
C PHE A 83 5.98 -3.41 -25.53
N VAL A 84 5.59 -2.17 -25.20
CA VAL A 84 5.82 -1.00 -26.04
C VAL A 84 7.31 -0.78 -26.28
N ARG A 85 8.14 -0.89 -25.23
CA ARG A 85 9.60 -0.78 -25.35
C ARG A 85 10.18 -1.84 -26.27
N SER A 86 9.86 -3.12 -26.04
CA SER A 86 10.38 -4.23 -26.84
C SER A 86 9.88 -4.19 -28.28
N TYR A 87 8.66 -3.73 -28.50
CA TYR A 87 8.10 -3.64 -29.85
C TYR A 87 8.71 -2.48 -30.64
N ALA A 88 8.90 -1.31 -30.02
CA ALA A 88 9.61 -0.19 -30.62
C ALA A 88 11.03 -0.59 -31.04
N ASP A 89 11.77 -1.23 -30.12
CA ASP A 89 13.14 -1.72 -30.38
C ASP A 89 13.17 -2.70 -31.56
N TYR A 90 12.22 -3.64 -31.60
CA TYR A 90 12.09 -4.61 -32.69
C TYR A 90 11.76 -3.98 -34.06
N LEU A 91 10.97 -2.90 -34.06
CA LEU A 91 10.64 -2.14 -35.28
C LEU A 91 11.71 -1.12 -35.67
N GLY A 92 12.79 -0.99 -34.88
CA GLY A 92 13.85 0.00 -35.12
C GLY A 92 13.45 1.44 -34.80
N LEU A 93 12.41 1.64 -33.97
CA LEU A 93 11.96 2.93 -33.46
C LEU A 93 12.66 3.26 -32.13
N ASP A 94 12.65 4.53 -31.71
CA ASP A 94 13.22 4.91 -30.42
C ASP A 94 12.35 4.37 -29.25
N PRO A 95 12.84 3.41 -28.45
CA PRO A 95 12.07 2.83 -27.37
C PRO A 95 11.79 3.81 -26.23
N ALA A 96 12.66 4.81 -26.02
CA ALA A 96 12.46 5.79 -24.96
C ALA A 96 11.35 6.77 -25.33
N ALA A 97 11.38 7.31 -26.55
CA ALA A 97 10.32 8.16 -27.08
C ALA A 97 8.97 7.43 -27.13
N ALA A 98 8.93 6.20 -27.65
CA ALA A 98 7.70 5.43 -27.77
C ALA A 98 7.02 5.19 -26.41
N VAL A 99 7.80 4.83 -25.39
CA VAL A 99 7.30 4.65 -24.02
C VAL A 99 6.74 5.96 -23.46
N GLU A 100 7.37 7.08 -23.74
CA GLU A 100 6.93 8.38 -23.23
C GLU A 100 5.60 8.80 -23.86
N VAL A 101 5.46 8.65 -25.17
CA VAL A 101 4.18 8.90 -25.88
C VAL A 101 3.08 7.97 -25.35
N PHE A 102 3.39 6.68 -25.19
CA PHE A 102 2.43 5.71 -24.64
C PHE A 102 1.93 6.08 -23.24
N LYS A 103 2.81 6.55 -22.35
CA LYS A 103 2.42 7.02 -21.01
C LYS A 103 1.48 8.22 -21.08
N GLN A 104 1.75 9.16 -21.99
CA GLN A 104 0.90 10.35 -22.16
C GLN A 104 -0.50 9.96 -22.64
N GLU A 105 -0.58 9.06 -23.63
CA GLU A 105 -1.85 8.58 -24.18
C GLU A 105 -2.68 7.78 -23.15
N THR A 106 -2.04 6.83 -22.45
CA THR A 106 -2.72 6.03 -21.43
C THR A 106 -3.16 6.87 -20.24
N SER A 107 -2.38 7.86 -19.83
CA SER A 107 -2.75 8.79 -18.75
C SER A 107 -3.92 9.69 -19.16
N ALA A 108 -3.96 10.16 -20.41
CA ALA A 108 -5.07 10.94 -20.94
C ALA A 108 -6.35 10.10 -21.07
N SER A 109 -6.23 8.84 -21.50
CA SER A 109 -7.34 7.89 -21.60
C SER A 109 -7.93 7.56 -20.23
N ARG A 110 -7.08 7.31 -19.22
CA ARG A 110 -7.51 7.01 -17.85
C ARG A 110 -8.22 8.17 -17.16
N ARG A 111 -7.94 9.42 -17.56
CA ARG A 111 -8.69 10.61 -17.09
C ARG A 111 -10.09 10.71 -17.71
N ARG A 112 -10.31 10.11 -18.89
CA ARG A 112 -11.61 10.12 -19.58
C ARG A 112 -12.52 8.98 -19.16
N THR A 113 -11.98 7.87 -18.65
CA THR A 113 -12.81 6.81 -18.06
C THR A 113 -13.33 7.31 -16.71
N PRO A 114 -14.66 7.41 -16.50
CA PRO A 114 -15.20 7.67 -15.17
C PRO A 114 -14.82 6.44 -14.33
N LEU A 115 -13.83 6.61 -13.47
CA LEU A 115 -13.42 5.58 -12.53
C LEU A 115 -14.57 5.37 -11.56
N VAL A 116 -15.45 4.41 -11.87
CA VAL A 116 -16.33 3.81 -10.87
C VAL A 116 -15.44 2.92 -10.03
N PHE A 117 -14.78 3.54 -9.06
CA PHE A 117 -14.15 2.81 -7.97
C PHE A 117 -15.28 2.12 -7.19
N PRO A 118 -15.30 0.79 -7.02
CA PRO A 118 -15.86 0.24 -5.80
C PRO A 118 -15.09 0.93 -4.68
N THR A 119 -15.77 1.76 -3.91
CA THR A 119 -15.19 2.59 -2.85
C THR A 119 -14.11 1.81 -2.12
N ALA A 120 -12.84 2.11 -2.40
CA ALA A 120 -11.78 1.75 -1.48
C ALA A 120 -12.11 2.58 -0.24
N GLU A 121 -12.71 1.92 0.77
CA GLU A 121 -12.98 2.48 2.08
C GLU A 121 -11.79 3.36 2.44
N PRO A 122 -11.96 4.70 2.51
CA PRO A 122 -10.90 5.58 2.91
C PRO A 122 -10.44 5.05 4.26
N VAL A 123 -9.19 4.57 4.37
CA VAL A 123 -8.61 4.28 5.68
C VAL A 123 -8.75 5.58 6.45
N GLU A 124 -9.70 5.59 7.38
CA GLU A 124 -10.15 6.74 8.13
C GLU A 124 -8.96 7.15 8.98
N ARG A 125 -8.18 8.11 8.46
CA ARG A 125 -7.05 8.67 9.17
C ARG A 125 -7.65 9.29 10.42
N VAL A 126 -7.49 8.60 11.56
CA VAL A 126 -8.05 9.04 12.82
C VAL A 126 -7.71 10.53 13.01
N PRO A 127 -8.73 11.41 13.10
CA PRO A 127 -8.49 12.84 13.11
C PRO A 127 -7.58 13.15 14.29
N ARG A 128 -6.56 13.99 14.09
CA ARG A 128 -5.55 14.33 15.11
C ARG A 128 -6.15 14.71 16.48
N GLY A 129 -7.39 15.21 16.50
CA GLY A 129 -8.14 15.51 17.73
C GLY A 129 -8.48 14.28 18.59
N TRP A 130 -8.73 13.10 18.00
CA TRP A 130 -9.01 11.87 18.76
C TRP A 130 -7.77 11.38 19.53
N LEU A 131 -6.59 11.42 18.88
CA LEU A 131 -5.31 11.09 19.51
C LEU A 131 -5.00 12.02 20.68
N LEU A 132 -5.29 13.32 20.55
CA LEU A 132 -5.14 14.29 21.64
C LEU A 132 -6.16 14.06 22.76
N GLY A 133 -7.39 13.67 22.44
CA GLY A 133 -8.41 13.34 23.43
C GLY A 133 -8.05 12.11 24.25
N VAL A 134 -7.62 11.02 23.59
CA VAL A 134 -7.20 9.78 24.28
C VAL A 134 -5.94 10.02 25.11
N SER A 135 -4.97 10.80 24.61
CA SER A 135 -3.77 11.12 25.40
C SER A 135 -4.10 11.95 26.64
N ALA A 136 -4.97 12.97 26.51
CA ALA A 136 -5.42 13.78 27.63
C ALA A 136 -6.18 12.94 28.67
N LEU A 137 -7.03 12.01 28.23
CA LEU A 137 -7.75 11.09 29.11
C LEU A 137 -6.78 10.19 29.89
N LEU A 138 -5.78 9.60 29.23
CA LEU A 138 -4.76 8.79 29.88
C LEU A 138 -4.00 9.57 30.96
N VAL A 139 -3.57 10.79 30.64
CA VAL A 139 -2.89 11.67 31.61
C VAL A 139 -3.79 11.99 32.79
N ALA A 140 -5.07 12.30 32.56
CA ALA A 140 -6.02 12.59 33.64
C ALA A 140 -6.26 11.38 34.56
N VAL A 141 -6.33 10.16 34.01
CA VAL A 141 -6.49 8.93 34.79
C VAL A 141 -5.24 8.66 35.63
N VAL A 142 -4.06 8.75 35.04
CA VAL A 142 -2.79 8.55 35.76
C VAL A 142 -2.63 9.59 36.87
N PHE A 143 -2.87 10.86 36.55
CA PHE A 143 -2.79 11.96 37.52
C PHE A 143 -3.83 11.81 38.63
N GLY A 144 -5.07 11.44 38.28
CA GLY A 144 -6.14 11.17 39.24
C GLY A 144 -5.81 10.01 40.17
N ALA A 145 -5.29 8.90 39.64
CA ALA A 145 -4.87 7.75 40.43
C ALA A 145 -3.70 8.10 41.36
N TRP A 146 -2.69 8.84 40.88
CA TRP A 146 -1.59 9.32 41.70
C TRP A 146 -2.09 10.23 42.83
N TYR A 147 -2.93 11.22 42.49
CA TYR A 147 -3.51 12.14 43.44
C TYR A 147 -4.38 11.43 44.51
N TYR A 148 -5.15 10.43 44.09
CA TYR A 148 -5.96 9.65 45.01
C TYR A 148 -5.09 8.72 45.87
N SER A 149 -4.04 8.11 45.31
CA SER A 149 -3.09 7.28 46.05
C SER A 149 -2.36 8.09 47.13
N GLU A 150 -1.94 9.32 46.83
CA GLU A 150 -1.32 10.20 47.82
C GLU A 150 -2.30 10.60 48.94
N ARG A 151 -3.59 10.74 48.62
CA ARG A 151 -4.66 10.98 49.60
C ARG A 151 -5.09 9.72 50.37
N THR A 152 -4.84 8.54 49.80
CA THR A 152 -5.25 7.24 50.33
C THR A 152 -3.99 6.46 50.69
N GLY A 153 -3.26 6.94 51.70
CA GLY A 153 -2.10 6.21 52.22
C GLY A 153 -2.43 4.73 52.39
N MET A 154 -1.59 3.86 51.83
CA MET A 154 -1.74 2.40 51.77
C MET A 154 -2.02 1.78 53.15
N ALA A 155 -3.29 1.78 53.56
CA ALA A 155 -3.77 1.17 54.80
C ALA A 155 -4.05 -0.33 54.63
N LEU A 156 -3.19 -1.05 53.89
CA LEU A 156 -3.38 -2.48 53.60
C LEU A 156 -2.25 -3.39 54.08
N LEU A 157 -1.12 -2.86 54.57
CA LEU A 157 -0.05 -3.67 55.21
C LEU A 157 0.01 -3.50 56.73
N ASP A 158 -0.90 -2.71 57.33
CA ASP A 158 -0.88 -2.42 58.77
C ASP A 158 -1.95 -3.22 59.56
N ARG A 159 -2.41 -4.35 59.03
CA ARG A 159 -3.30 -5.27 59.73
C ARG A 159 -2.55 -6.55 60.10
N VAL A 160 -1.55 -6.41 60.95
CA VAL A 160 -1.08 -7.53 61.77
C VAL A 160 -2.11 -7.72 62.89
N PRO A 161 -2.80 -8.88 62.98
CA PRO A 161 -3.68 -9.17 64.10
C PRO A 161 -2.92 -9.05 65.43
N LEU A 162 -3.47 -8.27 66.35
CA LEU A 162 -3.01 -8.18 67.73
C LEU A 162 -2.99 -9.59 68.35
N PRO A 163 -1.91 -10.02 69.02
CA PRO A 163 -1.94 -11.25 69.82
C PRO A 163 -3.05 -11.12 70.87
N PRO A 164 -3.92 -12.13 71.06
CA PRO A 164 -4.93 -12.08 72.10
C PRO A 164 -4.25 -11.93 73.45
N ALA A 165 -4.55 -10.83 74.15
CA ALA A 165 -4.29 -10.73 75.58
C ALA A 165 -5.21 -11.75 76.28
N GLU A 166 -4.68 -12.92 76.61
CA GLU A 166 -5.34 -13.88 77.50
C GLU A 166 -5.31 -13.31 78.93
N PRO A 167 -6.46 -12.97 79.53
CA PRO A 167 -6.52 -12.53 80.92
C PRO A 167 -6.45 -13.77 81.82
N GLY A 168 -5.23 -14.18 82.22
CA GLY A 168 -5.11 -15.29 83.17
C GLY A 168 -3.76 -15.99 83.26
N ALA A 169 -2.64 -15.27 83.35
CA ALA A 169 -1.37 -15.90 83.73
C ALA A 169 -0.40 -14.90 84.38
N GLN A 170 -0.85 -14.18 85.40
CA GLN A 170 0.07 -13.66 86.42
C GLN A 170 0.31 -14.76 87.44
N ALA A 171 1.37 -15.56 87.25
CA ALA A 171 2.09 -16.24 88.33
C ALA A 171 3.33 -16.96 87.77
N ALA A 172 4.46 -16.24 87.64
CA ALA A 172 5.78 -16.67 88.12
C ALA A 172 6.92 -15.83 87.51
N ALA A 173 7.61 -15.11 88.41
CA ALA A 173 9.05 -14.81 88.38
C ALA A 173 9.61 -13.88 87.27
N ALA A 174 9.77 -12.61 87.65
CA ALA A 174 10.91 -11.76 87.27
C ALA A 174 12.25 -12.37 87.81
N PRO A 175 13.48 -11.98 87.37
CA PRO A 175 13.95 -10.61 87.10
C PRO A 175 14.66 -10.44 85.72
N ALA A 176 14.48 -9.35 84.97
CA ALA A 176 15.03 -8.00 85.15
C ALA A 176 16.58 -7.92 85.20
N ALA A 177 17.23 -7.66 84.05
CA ALA A 177 18.19 -6.55 83.83
C ALA A 177 18.85 -6.62 82.42
N PRO A 178 19.32 -5.48 81.84
CA PRO A 178 19.44 -5.29 80.39
C PRO A 178 20.88 -5.17 79.86
N ALA A 179 20.99 -5.17 78.52
CA ALA A 179 22.02 -4.53 77.67
C ALA A 179 23.47 -5.06 77.68
N ALA A 180 23.90 -5.63 76.53
CA ALA A 180 25.28 -5.58 76.03
C ALA A 180 25.37 -5.98 74.54
N ASN A 181 25.10 -5.01 73.67
CA ASN A 181 25.80 -4.73 72.42
C ASN A 181 27.13 -5.46 72.21
N ASN A 182 27.26 -6.25 71.12
CA ASN A 182 28.50 -6.30 70.34
C ASN A 182 28.41 -7.02 68.99
N SER A 183 29.21 -6.47 68.07
CA SER A 183 29.99 -7.16 67.04
C SER A 183 29.31 -7.60 65.74
N LEU A 184 29.39 -6.70 64.76
CA LEU A 184 30.24 -6.86 63.57
C LEU A 184 30.52 -8.31 63.15
N ALA A 185 29.75 -8.80 62.18
CA ALA A 185 30.24 -9.78 61.21
C ALA A 185 29.89 -9.27 59.81
N VAL A 186 30.81 -8.47 59.27
CA VAL A 186 30.93 -8.22 57.84
C VAL A 186 31.13 -9.57 57.17
N VAL A 187 30.14 -10.02 56.40
CA VAL A 187 30.31 -11.12 55.45
C VAL A 187 30.90 -10.51 54.19
N GLU A 188 32.22 -10.61 54.06
CA GLU A 188 32.96 -10.16 52.89
C GLU A 188 32.69 -11.07 51.68
N VAL A 189 32.36 -10.43 50.57
CA VAL A 189 31.95 -11.01 49.29
C VAL A 189 33.17 -11.54 48.54
N ARG A 190 33.12 -12.80 48.08
CA ARG A 190 34.09 -13.36 47.13
C ARG A 190 33.43 -13.54 45.77
N PRO A 191 33.84 -12.86 44.69
CA PRO A 191 33.53 -13.31 43.35
C PRO A 191 34.71 -14.10 42.79
N ALA A 192 34.45 -15.36 42.46
CA ALA A 192 35.22 -16.09 41.47
C ALA A 192 34.58 -15.80 40.10
N ASN A 193 35.36 -15.31 39.14
CA ASN A 193 35.35 -15.90 37.80
C ASN A 193 36.47 -15.35 36.92
N ALA A 194 37.08 -16.31 36.24
CA ALA A 194 38.19 -16.22 35.33
C ALA A 194 37.72 -15.94 33.89
N ILE A 195 38.72 -15.98 32.97
CA ILE A 195 38.62 -16.06 31.50
C ILE A 195 38.61 -14.63 30.90
N THR A 196 39.56 -14.15 30.08
CA THR A 196 40.19 -14.74 28.89
C THR A 196 41.36 -13.84 28.41
N ALA A 197 42.47 -14.44 27.95
CA ALA A 197 43.45 -13.86 27.00
C ALA A 197 43.17 -14.51 25.61
N PRO A 198 43.64 -14.04 24.41
CA PRO A 198 44.99 -13.53 24.08
C PRO A 198 44.98 -12.50 22.91
N PRO A 199 45.98 -12.41 22.00
CA PRO A 199 47.40 -12.02 22.14
C PRO A 199 47.73 -10.71 21.37
N GLN A 200 48.77 -9.98 21.77
CA GLN A 200 49.33 -8.87 20.97
C GLN A 200 50.63 -9.28 20.28
N ALA A 201 50.71 -8.96 18.98
CA ALA A 201 51.86 -9.13 18.10
C ALA A 201 52.79 -7.90 18.13
N ALA A 202 54.04 -8.13 17.71
CA ALA A 202 55.20 -7.24 17.57
C ALA A 202 54.91 -5.84 16.96
N THR A 203 55.76 -4.82 17.14
CA THR A 203 56.98 -4.53 16.33
C THR A 203 57.69 -3.26 16.90
N PRO A 204 59.03 -3.09 16.75
CA PRO A 204 59.84 -2.11 17.50
C PRO A 204 60.18 -0.82 16.71
N PRO A 205 60.95 0.09 17.30
CA PRO A 205 62.09 0.70 16.61
C PRO A 205 63.44 0.38 17.26
#